data_AF-A0A7C6A3X3-F1
#
_entry.id   AF-A0A7C6A3X3-F1
#
_cell.length_a   1.000
_cell.length_b   1.000
_cell.length_c   1.000
_cell.angle_alpha   90.00
_cell.angle_beta   90.00
_cell.angle_gamma   90.00
#
_symmetry.space_group_name_H-M   'P 1'
#
loop_
_entity.id
_entity.type
_entity.pdbx_description
1 polymer ?
#
loop_
_entity_poly.entity_id
_entity_poly.type
_entity_poly.pdbx_seq_one_letter_code
_entity_poly.pdbx_strand_id
1 'polypeptide(L)'
;MSCANFDLKAYLLGELEPNRAAEMRAHLAACQECREEFERLELTRATLLVLRDEEIPRRIAFVCDAAPGGSWWRRLWAPGPRWAFASALVVSLAILVHGMLRSAPPPPTLDAAALEQRISAEVERRLQSSLRQALAEAESRQQERFQQALAVARQQWEFQRKADLLAVEENFNVLKKRMNVLQVHLASNWEGGVR
;
A
#
# COMPACT_ATOMS: atom_id res chain seq x y z
N MET A 1 18.91 -24.26 45.30
CA MET A 1 19.89 -23.87 44.25
C MET A 1 19.47 -24.55 42.97
N SER A 2 19.38 -23.83 41.84
CA SER A 2 18.81 -24.39 40.61
C SER A 2 19.80 -25.34 39.92
N CYS A 3 19.57 -26.63 40.04
CA CYS A 3 20.36 -27.67 39.36
C CYS A 3 20.25 -27.62 37.83
N ALA A 4 19.27 -26.89 37.29
CA ALA A 4 19.00 -26.75 35.85
C ALA A 4 20.14 -26.11 35.03
N ASN A 5 21.08 -25.41 35.67
CA ASN A 5 22.19 -24.75 34.98
C ASN A 5 23.40 -25.68 34.76
N PHE A 6 23.38 -26.89 35.31
CA PHE A 6 24.49 -27.85 35.25
C PHE A 6 24.19 -28.97 34.24
N ASP A 7 24.97 -29.02 33.16
CA ASP A 7 24.86 -30.08 32.15
C ASP A 7 25.70 -31.31 32.54
N LEU A 8 25.07 -32.28 33.21
CA LEU A 8 25.68 -33.54 33.61
C LEU A 8 26.15 -34.39 32.41
N LYS A 9 25.46 -34.31 31.27
CA LYS A 9 25.80 -35.12 30.08
C LYS A 9 27.06 -34.60 29.43
N ALA A 10 27.14 -33.29 29.22
CA ALA A 10 28.33 -32.67 28.67
C ALA A 10 29.54 -32.89 29.59
N TYR A 11 29.34 -32.96 30.92
CA TYR A 11 30.43 -33.27 31.86
C TYR A 11 30.87 -34.72 31.73
N LEU A 12 29.93 -35.68 31.66
CA LEU A 12 30.20 -37.10 31.48
C LEU A 12 30.94 -37.41 30.16
N LEU A 13 30.60 -36.69 29.09
CA LEU A 13 31.20 -36.83 27.76
C LEU A 13 32.52 -36.05 27.61
N GLY A 14 32.90 -35.24 28.60
CA GLY A 14 34.13 -34.44 28.56
C GLY A 14 34.06 -33.22 27.65
N GLU A 15 32.85 -32.71 27.36
CA GLU A 15 32.60 -31.56 26.48
C GLU A 15 32.62 -30.22 27.24
N LEU A 16 32.82 -30.23 28.56
CA LEU A 16 32.92 -29.01 29.37
C LEU A 16 34.31 -28.39 29.36
N GLU A 17 34.36 -27.07 29.26
CA GLU A 17 35.54 -26.26 29.55
C GLU A 17 36.09 -26.54 30.97
N PRO A 18 37.41 -26.49 31.19
CA PRO A 18 38.04 -26.92 32.45
C PRO A 18 37.56 -26.16 33.69
N ASN A 19 37.24 -24.86 33.54
CA ASN A 19 36.69 -24.04 34.61
C ASN A 19 35.28 -24.50 35.01
N ARG A 20 34.41 -24.79 34.04
CA ARG A 20 33.05 -25.30 34.28
C ARG A 20 33.07 -26.72 34.83
N ALA A 21 34.04 -27.53 34.42
CA ALA A 21 34.24 -28.88 34.96
C ALA A 21 34.63 -28.86 36.45
N ALA A 22 35.37 -27.84 36.91
CA ALA A 22 35.68 -27.66 38.33
C ALA A 22 34.44 -27.24 39.14
N GLU A 23 33.63 -26.31 38.60
CA GLU A 23 32.35 -25.90 39.19
C GLU A 23 31.36 -27.07 39.28
N MET A 24 31.26 -27.90 38.24
CA MET A 24 30.45 -29.11 38.23
C MET A 24 30.88 -30.10 39.31
N ARG A 25 32.20 -30.33 39.48
CA ARG A 25 32.72 -31.20 40.55
C ARG A 25 32.35 -30.69 41.94
N ALA A 26 32.44 -29.38 42.17
CA ALA A 26 32.01 -28.78 43.43
C ALA A 26 30.48 -28.95 43.64
N HIS A 27 29.69 -28.82 42.58
CA HIS A 27 28.24 -29.01 42.64
C HIS A 27 27.85 -30.47 42.96
N LEU A 28 28.47 -31.45 42.30
CA LEU A 28 28.27 -32.88 42.58
C LEU A 28 28.70 -33.25 44.02
N ALA A 29 29.71 -32.59 44.59
CA ALA A 29 30.07 -32.79 45.99
C ALA A 29 29.00 -32.29 46.97
N ALA A 30 28.22 -31.26 46.59
CA ALA A 30 27.23 -30.62 47.45
C ALA A 30 25.78 -31.10 47.24
N CYS A 31 25.43 -31.61 46.05
CA CYS A 31 24.06 -31.98 45.70
C CYS A 31 23.89 -33.49 45.54
N GLN A 32 23.02 -34.11 46.35
CA GLN A 32 22.76 -35.55 46.28
C GLN A 32 21.99 -35.95 45.01
N GLU A 33 20.96 -35.20 44.63
CA GLU A 33 20.12 -35.52 43.47
C GLU A 33 20.94 -35.58 42.17
N CYS A 34 21.81 -34.59 41.95
CA CYS A 34 22.68 -34.59 40.76
C CYS A 34 23.72 -35.71 40.77
N ARG A 35 24.16 -36.20 41.95
CA ARG A 35 25.03 -37.39 42.03
C ARG A 35 24.30 -38.66 41.59
N GLU A 36 23.09 -38.86 42.08
CA GLU A 36 22.29 -40.03 41.73
C GLU A 36 21.96 -40.05 40.22
N GLU A 37 21.67 -38.89 39.64
CA GLU A 37 21.50 -38.76 38.19
C GLU A 37 22.81 -39.04 37.42
N PHE A 38 23.95 -38.53 37.90
CA PHE A 38 25.25 -38.79 37.28
C PHE A 38 25.61 -40.27 37.30
N GLU A 39 25.39 -40.97 38.41
CA GLU A 39 25.63 -42.42 38.54
C GLU A 39 24.75 -43.23 37.57
N ARG A 40 23.48 -42.85 37.38
CA ARG A 40 22.60 -43.48 36.37
C ARG A 40 23.12 -43.29 34.96
N LEU A 41 23.64 -42.10 34.64
CA LEU A 41 24.23 -41.83 33.34
C LEU A 41 25.53 -42.61 33.12
N GLU A 42 26.38 -42.77 34.14
CA GLU A 42 27.58 -43.61 34.08
C GLU A 42 27.24 -45.08 33.83
N LEU A 43 26.26 -45.64 34.54
CA LEU A 43 25.79 -47.01 34.32
C LEU A 43 25.26 -47.20 32.89
N THR A 44 24.50 -46.24 32.38
CA THR A 44 23.99 -46.29 31.00
C THR A 44 25.13 -46.25 30.00
N ARG A 45 26.11 -45.35 30.18
CA ARG A 45 27.30 -45.26 29.34
C ARG A 45 28.11 -46.57 29.36
N ALA A 46 28.34 -47.13 30.55
CA ALA A 46 29.03 -48.40 30.69
C ALA A 46 28.29 -49.54 29.96
N THR A 47 26.96 -49.59 30.07
CA THR A 47 26.13 -50.58 29.36
C THR A 47 26.24 -50.41 27.84
N LEU A 48 26.21 -49.18 27.34
CA LEU A 48 26.36 -48.89 25.91
C LEU A 48 27.74 -49.30 25.38
N LEU A 49 28.80 -49.11 26.18
CA LEU A 49 30.16 -49.52 25.80
C LEU A 49 30.37 -51.04 25.79
N VAL A 50 29.47 -51.82 26.39
CA VAL A 50 29.48 -53.29 26.30
C VAL A 50 28.87 -53.78 24.99
N LEU A 51 28.02 -52.99 24.33
CA LEU A 51 27.48 -53.36 23.04
C LEU A 51 28.61 -53.37 22.00
N ARG A 52 28.54 -54.33 21.08
CA ARG A 52 29.51 -54.44 19.99
C ARG A 52 29.32 -53.23 19.06
N ASP A 53 30.41 -52.56 18.73
CA ASP A 53 30.39 -51.52 17.69
C ASP A 53 29.98 -52.16 16.36
N GLU A 54 28.76 -51.86 15.93
CA GLU A 54 28.21 -52.28 14.64
C GLU A 54 28.17 -51.06 13.72
N GLU A 55 28.58 -51.23 12.46
CA GLU A 55 28.57 -50.12 11.51
C GLU A 55 27.15 -49.59 11.31
N ILE A 56 26.97 -48.27 11.42
CA ILE A 56 25.67 -47.63 11.19
C ILE A 56 25.19 -48.02 9.77
N PRO A 57 24.02 -48.70 9.64
CA PRO A 57 23.60 -49.25 8.37
C PRO A 57 23.39 -48.14 7.35
N ARG A 58 24.18 -48.16 6.27
CA ARG A 58 24.12 -47.16 5.18
C ARG A 58 22.89 -47.30 4.28
N ARG A 59 22.08 -48.34 4.48
CA ARG A 59 20.82 -48.58 3.76
C ARG A 59 19.75 -49.09 4.70
N ILE A 60 18.79 -48.24 4.99
CA ILE A 60 17.57 -48.60 5.69
C ILE A 60 16.64 -49.19 4.64
N ALA A 61 16.54 -50.52 4.58
CA ALA A 61 15.50 -51.18 3.79
C ALA A 61 14.28 -51.36 4.69
N PHE A 62 13.18 -50.69 4.35
CA PHE A 62 11.89 -50.96 4.98
C PHE A 62 11.41 -52.32 4.50
N VAL A 63 11.74 -53.37 5.25
CA VAL A 63 11.12 -54.67 5.08
C VAL A 63 9.74 -54.58 5.72
N CYS A 64 8.72 -54.32 4.89
CA CYS A 64 7.36 -54.62 5.29
C CYS A 64 7.21 -56.13 5.28
N ASP A 65 6.93 -56.73 6.44
CA ASP A 65 6.56 -58.14 6.52
C ASP A 65 5.44 -58.43 5.51
N ALA A 66 5.67 -59.41 4.64
CA ALA A 66 4.67 -59.83 3.68
C ALA A 66 3.43 -60.32 4.44
N ALA A 67 2.33 -59.58 4.34
CA ALA A 67 1.09 -59.93 5.01
C ALA A 67 0.68 -61.37 4.64
N PRO A 68 0.35 -62.23 5.63
CA PRO A 68 0.03 -63.63 5.37
C PRO A 68 -1.13 -63.74 4.39
N GLY A 69 -0.97 -64.59 3.37
CA GLY A 69 -1.93 -64.82 2.30
C GLY A 69 -3.31 -65.21 2.85
N GLY A 70 -4.21 -64.24 2.93
CA GLY A 70 -5.57 -64.42 3.43
C GLY A 70 -6.61 -64.14 2.34
N SER A 71 -7.60 -65.05 2.27
CA SER A 71 -8.81 -65.04 1.42
C SER A 71 -9.20 -63.68 0.85
N TRP A 72 -9.40 -63.63 -0.47
CA TRP A 72 -9.80 -62.46 -1.24
C TRP A 72 -11.03 -61.73 -0.66
N TRP A 73 -11.92 -62.46 0.04
CA TRP A 73 -13.05 -61.89 0.79
C TRP A 73 -12.60 -60.95 1.91
N ARG A 74 -11.61 -61.31 2.72
CA ARG A 74 -11.07 -60.41 3.76
C ARG A 74 -10.39 -59.19 3.15
N ARG A 75 -9.80 -59.32 1.96
CA ARG A 75 -9.13 -58.22 1.25
C ARG A 75 -10.11 -57.23 0.61
N LEU A 76 -11.33 -57.67 0.29
CA LEU A 76 -12.40 -56.84 -0.25
C LEU A 76 -13.15 -56.10 0.88
N TRP A 77 -13.32 -56.75 2.03
CA TRP A 77 -14.04 -56.21 3.19
C TRP A 77 -13.14 -55.52 4.23
N ALA A 78 -11.82 -55.49 4.03
CA ALA A 78 -10.92 -54.71 4.87
C ALA A 78 -11.20 -53.21 4.68
N PRO A 79 -11.42 -52.43 5.76
CA PRO A 79 -11.55 -50.98 5.67
C PRO A 79 -10.20 -50.38 5.29
N GLY A 80 -10.00 -50.19 3.99
CA GLY A 80 -8.80 -49.60 3.40
C GLY A 80 -9.15 -48.51 2.39
N PRO A 81 -8.15 -47.85 1.78
CA PRO A 81 -8.34 -46.70 0.89
C PRO A 81 -9.25 -46.99 -0.32
N ARG A 82 -9.47 -48.26 -0.68
CA ARG A 82 -10.39 -48.68 -1.73
C ARG A 82 -11.84 -48.25 -1.50
N TRP A 83 -12.30 -48.24 -0.25
CA TRP A 83 -13.65 -47.77 0.09
C TRP A 83 -13.77 -46.24 0.00
N ALA A 84 -12.68 -45.51 0.25
CA ALA A 84 -12.64 -44.06 0.05
C ALA A 84 -12.82 -43.71 -1.44
N PHE A 85 -12.13 -44.40 -2.34
CA PHE A 85 -12.30 -44.21 -3.78
C PHE A 85 -13.72 -44.59 -4.26
N ALA A 86 -14.31 -45.66 -3.72
CA ALA A 86 -15.69 -46.02 -4.03
C ALA A 86 -16.68 -44.92 -3.62
N SER A 87 -16.51 -44.34 -2.43
CA SER A 87 -17.35 -43.23 -1.96
C SER A 87 -17.19 -41.96 -2.82
N ALA A 88 -15.95 -41.63 -3.22
CA ALA A 88 -15.67 -40.48 -4.07
C ALA A 88 -16.32 -40.62 -5.45
N LEU A 89 -16.32 -41.84 -6.00
CA LEU A 89 -16.97 -42.12 -7.28
C LEU A 89 -18.49 -41.96 -7.19
N VAL A 90 -19.11 -42.47 -6.13
CA VAL A 90 -20.56 -42.30 -5.89
C VAL A 90 -20.92 -40.82 -5.74
N VAL A 91 -20.14 -40.03 -4.98
CA VAL A 91 -20.36 -38.59 -4.81
C VAL A 91 -20.21 -37.84 -6.15
N SER A 92 -19.18 -38.16 -6.93
CA SER A 92 -18.95 -37.54 -8.24
C SER A 92 -20.10 -37.82 -9.22
N LEU A 93 -20.62 -39.05 -9.22
CA LEU A 93 -21.76 -39.44 -10.03
C LEU A 93 -23.04 -38.73 -9.59
N ALA A 94 -23.26 -38.58 -8.28
CA ALA A 94 -24.40 -37.84 -7.74
C ALA A 94 -24.38 -36.36 -8.15
N ILE A 95 -23.21 -35.71 -8.16
CA ILE A 95 -23.05 -34.32 -8.61
C ILE A 95 -23.38 -34.18 -10.11
N LEU A 96 -22.87 -35.08 -10.95
CA LEU A 96 -23.14 -35.06 -12.39
C LEU A 96 -24.62 -35.28 -12.68
N VAL A 97 -25.23 -36.27 -12.05
CA VAL A 97 -26.67 -36.56 -12.17
C VAL A 97 -27.49 -35.34 -11.73
N HIS A 98 -27.16 -34.75 -10.58
CA HIS A 98 -27.82 -33.54 -10.08
C HIS A 98 -27.69 -32.34 -11.02
N GLY A 99 -26.52 -32.16 -11.64
CA GLY A 99 -26.30 -31.14 -12.66
C GLY A 99 -27.10 -31.38 -13.94
N MET A 100 -27.25 -32.63 -14.38
CA MET A 100 -28.04 -32.99 -15.56
C MET A 100 -29.55 -32.88 -15.33
N LEU A 101 -30.03 -33.22 -14.12
CA LEU A 101 -31.44 -33.12 -13.75
C LEU A 101 -31.87 -31.68 -13.46
N ARG A 102 -30.93 -30.79 -13.13
CA ARG A 102 -31.20 -29.35 -13.01
C ARG A 102 -31.03 -28.67 -14.36
N SER A 103 -32.13 -28.55 -15.09
CA SER A 103 -32.24 -27.57 -16.17
C SER A 103 -31.99 -26.19 -15.58
N ALA A 104 -30.87 -25.56 -15.93
CA ALA A 104 -30.62 -24.17 -15.56
C ALA A 104 -31.75 -23.30 -16.14
N PRO A 105 -32.31 -22.35 -15.37
CA PRO A 105 -33.26 -21.40 -15.93
C PRO A 105 -32.57 -20.67 -17.10
N PRO A 106 -33.28 -20.42 -18.22
CA PRO A 106 -32.71 -19.69 -19.34
C PRO A 106 -32.18 -18.34 -18.83
N PRO A 107 -31.01 -17.87 -19.31
CA PRO A 107 -30.48 -16.58 -18.89
C PRO A 107 -31.53 -15.50 -19.17
N PRO A 108 -31.69 -14.50 -18.28
CA PRO A 108 -32.60 -13.41 -18.54
C PRO A 108 -32.19 -12.75 -19.87
N THR A 109 -33.11 -12.70 -20.82
CA THR A 109 -32.89 -12.01 -22.08
C THR A 109 -32.79 -10.52 -21.77
N LEU A 110 -31.56 -10.00 -21.75
CA LEU A 110 -31.30 -8.57 -21.63
C LEU A 110 -31.92 -7.89 -22.84
N ASP A 111 -32.99 -7.14 -22.62
CA ASP A 111 -33.63 -6.35 -23.66
C ASP A 111 -32.73 -5.16 -23.98
N ALA A 112 -31.89 -5.32 -25.01
CA ALA A 112 -30.84 -4.37 -25.37
C ALA A 112 -31.42 -2.96 -25.62
N ALA A 113 -32.61 -2.88 -26.23
CA ALA A 113 -33.29 -1.62 -26.48
C ALA A 113 -33.68 -0.89 -25.18
N ALA A 114 -34.19 -1.62 -24.19
CA ALA A 114 -34.54 -1.03 -22.89
C ALA A 114 -33.30 -0.58 -22.11
N LEU A 115 -32.17 -1.29 -22.25
CA LEU A 115 -30.91 -0.91 -21.64
C LEU A 115 -30.33 0.35 -22.30
N GLU A 116 -30.33 0.42 -23.63
CA GLU A 116 -29.88 1.59 -24.38
C GLU A 116 -30.67 2.85 -24.03
N GLN A 117 -32.00 2.74 -23.89
CA GLN A 117 -32.85 3.86 -23.47
C GLN A 117 -32.53 4.35 -22.05
N ARG A 118 -32.22 3.44 -21.12
CA ARG A 118 -31.81 3.83 -19.76
C ARG A 118 -30.46 4.52 -19.76
N ILE A 119 -29.52 4.01 -20.56
CA ILE A 119 -28.19 4.60 -20.70
C ILE A 119 -28.29 5.99 -21.33
N SER A 120 -29.03 6.14 -22.43
CA SER A 120 -29.17 7.44 -23.11
C SER A 120 -29.81 8.49 -22.21
N ALA A 121 -30.86 8.14 -21.47
CA ALA A 121 -31.49 9.04 -20.51
C ALA A 121 -30.55 9.48 -19.37
N GLU A 122 -29.75 8.55 -18.85
CA GLU A 122 -28.77 8.87 -17.79
C GLU A 122 -27.60 9.71 -18.32
N VAL A 123 -27.13 9.41 -19.53
CA VAL A 123 -26.10 10.20 -20.22
C VAL A 123 -26.59 11.61 -20.48
N GLU A 124 -27.81 11.79 -20.99
CA GLU A 124 -28.39 13.11 -21.25
C GLU A 124 -28.53 13.92 -19.96
N ARG A 125 -28.98 13.29 -18.86
CA ARG A 125 -29.06 13.94 -17.55
C ARG A 125 -27.70 14.43 -17.05
N ARG A 126 -26.66 13.59 -17.14
CA ARG A 126 -25.29 13.95 -16.69
C ARG A 126 -24.61 14.96 -17.61
N LEU A 127 -24.87 14.85 -18.91
CA LEU A 127 -24.33 15.78 -19.90
C LEU A 127 -24.94 17.16 -19.69
N GLN A 128 -26.25 17.24 -19.48
CA GLN A 128 -26.93 18.52 -19.26
C GLN A 128 -26.48 19.21 -17.97
N SER A 129 -26.24 18.46 -16.89
CA SER A 129 -25.72 19.05 -15.64
C SER A 129 -24.28 19.56 -15.79
N SER A 130 -23.41 18.78 -16.42
CA SER A 130 -22.01 19.16 -16.65
C SER A 130 -21.87 20.34 -17.64
N LEU A 131 -22.67 20.37 -18.71
CA LEU A 131 -22.71 21.49 -19.64
C LEU A 131 -23.14 22.79 -18.96
N ARG A 132 -24.17 22.76 -18.11
CA ARG A 132 -24.62 23.95 -17.37
C ARG A 132 -23.55 24.48 -16.43
N GLN A 133 -22.84 23.60 -15.74
CA GLN A 133 -21.72 23.99 -14.88
C GLN A 133 -20.58 24.61 -15.69
N ALA A 134 -20.17 23.96 -16.79
CA ALA A 134 -19.10 24.45 -17.64
C ALA A 134 -19.43 25.82 -18.28
N LEU A 135 -20.68 26.02 -18.71
CA LEU A 135 -21.14 27.31 -19.24
C LEU A 135 -21.15 28.39 -18.16
N ALA A 136 -21.66 28.10 -16.95
CA ALA A 136 -21.65 29.05 -15.85
C ALA A 136 -20.23 29.48 -15.45
N GLU A 137 -19.28 28.54 -15.40
CA GLU A 137 -17.86 28.83 -15.15
C GLU A 137 -17.18 29.58 -16.29
N ALA A 138 -17.61 29.38 -17.54
CA ALA A 138 -17.09 30.13 -18.68
C ALA A 138 -17.61 31.57 -18.66
N GLU A 139 -18.91 31.76 -18.38
CA GLU A 139 -19.55 33.07 -18.26
C GLU A 139 -18.94 33.89 -17.12
N SER A 140 -18.72 33.30 -15.94
CA SER A 140 -18.09 34.00 -14.82
C SER A 140 -16.68 34.48 -15.16
N ARG A 141 -15.85 33.61 -15.73
CA ARG A 141 -14.50 33.96 -16.20
C ARG A 141 -14.52 35.06 -17.25
N GLN A 142 -15.50 35.05 -18.15
CA GLN A 142 -15.65 36.09 -19.17
C GLN A 142 -16.08 37.43 -18.55
N GLN A 143 -17.00 37.42 -17.59
CA GLN A 143 -17.43 38.61 -16.86
C GLN A 143 -16.27 39.23 -16.07
N GLU A 144 -15.47 38.42 -15.37
CA GLU A 144 -14.28 38.89 -14.65
C GLU A 144 -13.27 39.55 -15.58
N ARG A 145 -12.94 38.89 -16.71
CA ARG A 145 -12.03 39.45 -17.73
C ARG A 145 -12.58 40.76 -18.31
N PHE A 146 -13.87 40.82 -18.56
CA PHE A 146 -14.51 42.03 -19.08
C PHE A 146 -14.45 43.18 -18.08
N GLN A 147 -14.75 42.92 -16.80
CA GLN A 147 -14.62 43.92 -15.74
C GLN A 147 -13.18 44.41 -15.57
N GLN A 148 -12.20 43.50 -15.61
CA GLN A 148 -10.77 43.85 -15.58
C GLN A 148 -10.39 44.72 -16.78
N ALA A 149 -10.83 44.36 -17.98
CA ALA A 149 -10.56 45.14 -19.19
C ALA A 149 -11.17 46.56 -19.10
N LEU A 150 -12.41 46.68 -18.60
CA LEU A 150 -13.04 47.98 -18.38
C LEU A 150 -12.32 48.81 -17.32
N ALA A 151 -11.87 48.19 -16.23
CA ALA A 151 -11.13 48.87 -15.17
C ALA A 151 -9.79 49.42 -15.69
N VAL A 152 -9.04 48.61 -16.45
CA VAL A 152 -7.78 49.02 -17.09
C VAL A 152 -8.02 50.15 -18.08
N ALA A 153 -9.03 50.03 -18.94
CA ALA A 153 -9.39 51.10 -19.87
C ALA A 153 -9.70 52.40 -19.11
N ARG A 154 -10.54 52.35 -18.07
CA ARG A 154 -10.88 53.52 -17.26
C ARG A 154 -9.65 54.20 -16.66
N GLN A 155 -8.71 53.43 -16.11
CA GLN A 155 -7.47 53.97 -15.56
C GLN A 155 -6.62 54.68 -16.63
N GLN A 156 -6.50 54.09 -17.82
CA GLN A 156 -5.79 54.72 -18.94
C GLN A 156 -6.43 56.04 -19.36
N TRP A 157 -7.77 56.09 -19.45
CA TRP A 157 -8.52 57.31 -19.76
C TRP A 157 -8.32 58.40 -18.70
N GLU A 158 -8.36 58.05 -17.42
CA GLU A 158 -8.13 59.01 -16.33
C GLU A 158 -6.69 59.53 -16.33
N PHE A 159 -5.71 58.67 -16.65
CA PHE A 159 -4.31 59.08 -16.79
C PHE A 159 -4.10 60.03 -17.97
N GLN A 160 -4.63 59.70 -19.14
CA GLN A 160 -4.58 60.56 -20.33
C GLN A 160 -5.22 61.92 -20.04
N ARG A 161 -6.42 61.94 -19.45
CA ARG A 161 -7.11 63.19 -19.08
C ARG A 161 -6.26 64.06 -18.15
N LYS A 162 -5.60 63.47 -17.15
CA LYS A 162 -4.72 64.22 -16.24
C LYS A 162 -3.49 64.78 -16.97
N ALA A 163 -2.87 63.99 -17.85
CA ALA A 163 -1.76 64.44 -18.67
C ALA A 163 -2.15 65.60 -19.59
N ASP A 164 -3.33 65.52 -20.23
CA ASP A 164 -3.86 66.58 -21.08
C ASP A 164 -4.12 67.88 -20.29
N LEU A 165 -4.70 67.77 -19.09
CA LEU A 165 -4.93 68.94 -18.23
C LEU A 165 -3.61 69.62 -17.83
N LEU A 166 -2.59 68.83 -17.47
CA LEU A 166 -1.26 69.36 -17.16
C LEU A 166 -0.62 70.03 -18.37
N ALA A 167 -0.70 69.43 -19.56
CA ALA A 167 -0.18 70.01 -20.80
C ALA A 167 -0.88 71.35 -21.13
N VAL A 168 -2.19 71.43 -20.92
CA VAL A 168 -2.95 72.68 -21.08
C VAL A 168 -2.48 73.74 -20.07
N GLU A 169 -2.32 73.39 -18.80
CA GLU A 169 -1.82 74.30 -17.75
C GLU A 169 -0.40 74.81 -18.05
N GLU A 170 0.50 73.93 -18.49
CA GLU A 170 1.85 74.30 -18.94
C GLU A 170 1.81 75.30 -20.10
N ASN A 171 0.97 75.05 -21.11
CA ASN A 171 0.79 75.95 -22.24
C ASN A 171 0.28 77.34 -21.80
N PHE A 172 -0.69 77.40 -20.88
CA PHE A 172 -1.17 78.66 -20.31
C PHE A 172 -0.08 79.39 -19.53
N ASN A 173 0.73 78.66 -18.75
CA ASN A 173 1.86 79.24 -18.01
C ASN A 173 2.92 79.84 -18.95
N VAL A 174 3.23 79.18 -20.07
CA VAL A 174 4.13 79.72 -21.11
C VAL A 174 3.55 80.98 -21.74
N LEU A 175 2.26 80.99 -22.10
CA LEU A 175 1.57 82.15 -22.65
C LEU A 175 1.60 83.34 -21.67
N LYS A 176 1.30 83.10 -20.38
CA LYS A 176 1.35 84.11 -19.32
C LYS A 176 2.75 84.71 -19.17
N LYS A 177 3.79 83.87 -19.18
CA LYS A 177 5.19 84.34 -19.16
C LYS A 177 5.52 85.22 -20.36
N ARG A 178 5.10 84.82 -21.57
CA ARG A 178 5.30 85.64 -22.79
C ARG A 178 4.57 86.98 -22.71
N MET A 179 3.33 87.00 -22.22
CA MET A 179 2.58 88.25 -22.03
C MET A 179 3.23 89.17 -21.01
N ASN A 180 3.70 88.65 -19.87
CA ASN A 180 4.42 89.45 -18.88
C ASN A 180 5.69 90.08 -19.46
N VAL A 181 6.46 89.32 -20.24
CA VAL A 181 7.66 89.83 -20.93
C VAL A 181 7.30 90.94 -21.91
N LEU A 182 6.24 90.77 -22.71
CA LEU A 182 5.75 91.80 -23.63
C LEU A 182 5.30 93.08 -22.91
N GLN A 183 4.58 92.95 -21.78
CA GLN A 183 4.16 94.11 -20.98
C GLN A 183 5.36 94.89 -20.43
N VAL A 184 6.37 94.19 -19.91
CA VAL A 184 7.61 94.84 -19.44
C VAL A 184 8.32 95.57 -20.58
N HIS A 185 8.44 94.96 -21.76
CA HIS A 185 9.02 95.63 -22.92
C HIS A 185 8.24 96.88 -23.34
N LEU A 186 6.91 96.80 -23.40
CA LEU A 186 6.07 97.94 -23.75
C LEU A 186 6.18 99.09 -22.72
N ALA A 187 6.21 98.77 -21.42
CA ALA A 187 6.39 99.76 -20.36
C ALA A 187 7.77 100.44 -20.47
N SER A 188 8.84 99.65 -20.66
CA SER A 188 10.20 100.19 -20.80
C SER A 188 10.38 101.10 -22.02
N ASN A 189 9.67 100.81 -23.13
CA ASN A 189 9.72 101.64 -24.33
C ASN A 189 8.98 102.98 -24.16
N TRP A 190 8.00 103.05 -23.26
CA TRP A 190 7.24 104.28 -23.00
C TRP A 190 8.04 105.26 -22.13
N GLU A 191 8.83 104.76 -21.18
CA GLU A 191 9.73 105.60 -20.35
C GLU A 191 10.98 106.06 -21.12
N GLY A 192 11.39 105.34 -22.17
CA GLY A 192 12.51 105.73 -23.05
C GLY A 192 12.19 106.80 -24.10
N GLY A 193 10.91 107.21 -24.25
CA GLY A 193 10.44 108.14 -25.29
C GLY A 193 10.31 109.61 -24.88
N VAL A 194 10.67 109.97 -23.64
CA VAL A 194 10.62 111.35 -23.13
C VAL A 194 12.04 111.86 -22.85
N ARG A 195 12.81 112.11 -23.91
CA ARG A 195 13.94 113.06 -23.92
C ARG A 195 14.08 113.67 -25.30
#